data_AF-A0A7C3X9D4-F1
#
_entry.id   AF-A0A7C3X9D4-F1
#
_cell.length_a   1.000
_cell.length_b   1.000
_cell.length_c   1.000
_cell.angle_alpha   90.00
_cell.angle_beta   90.00
_cell.angle_gamma   90.00
#
_symmetry.space_group_name_H-M   'P 1'
#
loop_
_entity.id
_entity.type
_entity.pdbx_description
1 polymer ?
#
loop_
_entity_poly.entity_id
_entity_poly.type
_entity_poly.pdbx_seq_one_letter_code
_entity_poly.pdbx_strand_id
1 'polypeptide(L)'
;APVVAVFTVIQAVVSVFYEELLRTKARFFRDFFVVCGLGRKGLLITGELCRRGCRVVAIERDEKNPNIGPCREWGAVVIPWDGTDETTLRRAGVDRASYLISVCGDDGVNAEVVMRACALAGRRKGRTLNCVAHITEPELCAMVRECQLFRSREGDFRLEFFSVFDGGARALLADFPPFDVKSEGEREHRPHILVVGLGGFGKSVLFHAARMWHPVYRSSKKKLLVSVVDRAAEEKLESLCLRNPQLRQCCILEPLQMEVESPAFQRGDFVRRPGGEVTLTAVYVCFDDDSRGLYAALTLLRHLEGADIPVVVRVGRRAGLASLMGGDGEILQGYANLHAFPLLERTCRPEILLSGTSELLARAIHEEYVRNQAARGFTPLTNPSMVPWEELPEELKESNRRQADHIGAKLRAVGCDIRTLEDWDAEPLSFTPEEVELMARMEHQRWMEERRAEKWVYAPGPKDAERKTTPYLVPWEELPEEIREYDRETVRAIPAFLKEAGFQVYRLRGGGEAAGPGGDRGG
;
A
#
# COMPACT_ATOMS: atom_id res chain seq x y z
N ALA A 1 -28.94 42.76 20.98
CA ALA A 1 -28.18 41.84 21.85
C ALA A 1 -28.91 40.53 22.20
N PRO A 2 -30.25 40.45 22.45
CA PRO A 2 -30.89 39.20 22.91
C PRO A 2 -31.05 38.12 21.83
N VAL A 3 -31.30 38.52 20.58
CA VAL A 3 -31.59 37.61 19.45
C VAL A 3 -30.37 36.77 19.07
N VAL A 4 -29.17 37.34 19.15
CA VAL A 4 -27.92 36.61 18.87
C VAL A 4 -27.69 35.52 19.92
N ALA A 5 -27.91 35.82 21.20
CA ALA A 5 -27.74 34.83 22.27
C ALA A 5 -28.72 33.65 22.16
N VAL A 6 -29.98 33.90 21.81
CA VAL A 6 -31.00 32.85 21.60
C VAL A 6 -30.65 31.98 20.39
N PHE A 7 -30.17 32.57 19.29
CA PHE A 7 -29.75 31.82 18.11
C PHE A 7 -28.53 30.93 18.40
N THR A 8 -27.56 31.42 19.16
CA THR A 8 -26.39 30.64 19.58
C THR A 8 -26.78 29.47 20.49
N VAL A 9 -27.74 29.67 21.42
CA VAL A 9 -28.25 28.60 22.28
C VAL A 9 -29.01 27.55 21.48
N ILE A 10 -29.85 27.94 20.52
CA ILE A 10 -30.57 27.00 19.65
C ILE A 10 -29.60 26.22 18.76
N GLN A 11 -28.59 26.87 18.17
CA GLN A 11 -27.57 26.15 17.40
C GLN A 11 -26.76 25.18 18.26
N ALA A 12 -26.40 25.54 19.49
CA ALA A 12 -25.72 24.64 20.42
C ALA A 12 -26.59 23.43 20.78
N VAL A 13 -27.88 23.63 21.05
CA VAL A 13 -28.82 22.54 21.35
C VAL A 13 -29.06 21.65 20.13
N VAL A 14 -29.24 22.21 18.94
CA VAL A 14 -29.40 21.44 17.69
C VAL A 14 -28.13 20.66 17.36
N SER A 15 -26.94 21.24 17.56
CA SER A 15 -25.65 20.55 17.44
C SER A 15 -25.54 19.36 18.39
N VAL A 16 -25.87 19.55 19.67
CA VAL A 16 -25.81 18.48 20.69
C VAL A 16 -26.81 17.36 20.39
N PHE A 17 -28.05 17.70 20.01
CA PHE A 17 -29.06 16.71 19.63
C PHE A 17 -28.73 15.99 18.31
N TYR A 18 -28.16 16.70 17.34
CA TYR A 18 -27.69 16.10 16.08
C TYR A 18 -26.54 15.11 16.35
N GLU A 19 -25.65 15.42 17.30
CA GLU A 19 -24.58 14.51 17.72
C GLU A 19 -25.11 13.25 18.41
N GLU A 20 -26.09 13.35 19.31
CA GLU A 20 -26.74 12.18 19.92
C GLU A 20 -27.52 11.34 18.89
N LEU A 21 -28.19 11.99 17.94
CA LEU A 21 -28.86 11.33 16.82
C LEU A 21 -27.86 10.61 15.89
N LEU A 22 -26.74 11.24 15.56
CA LEU A 22 -25.68 10.64 14.73
C LEU A 22 -25.03 9.45 15.44
N ARG A 23 -24.75 9.54 16.75
CA ARG A 23 -24.27 8.41 17.56
C ARG A 23 -25.27 7.26 17.59
N THR A 24 -26.56 7.58 17.69
CA THR A 24 -27.62 6.58 17.64
C THR A 24 -27.76 5.97 16.24
N LYS A 25 -27.62 6.77 15.17
CA LYS A 25 -27.60 6.31 13.77
C LYS A 25 -26.40 5.42 13.46
N ALA A 26 -25.22 5.70 14.03
CA ALA A 26 -24.02 4.87 13.88
C ALA A 26 -24.25 3.42 14.32
N ARG A 27 -25.15 3.18 15.28
CA ARG A 27 -25.56 1.82 15.70
C ARG A 27 -26.22 1.02 14.57
N PHE A 28 -26.82 1.69 13.59
CA PHE A 28 -27.50 1.08 12.45
C PHE A 28 -26.68 1.09 11.16
N PHE A 29 -25.44 1.59 11.18
CA PHE A 29 -24.57 1.56 10.01
C PHE A 29 -24.18 0.12 9.65
N ARG A 30 -24.31 -0.17 8.36
CA ARG A 30 -23.67 -1.29 7.66
C ARG A 30 -22.72 -0.67 6.65
N ASP A 31 -21.61 -1.34 6.36
CA ASP A 31 -20.62 -0.92 5.37
C ASP A 31 -20.03 0.47 5.63
N PHE A 32 -19.41 0.62 6.80
CA PHE A 32 -18.82 1.87 7.26
C PHE A 32 -17.37 1.69 7.72
N PHE A 33 -16.68 2.83 7.81
CA PHE A 33 -15.28 2.95 8.18
C PHE A 33 -15.15 3.42 9.62
N VAL A 34 -14.22 2.84 10.36
CA VAL A 34 -13.74 3.36 11.64
C VAL A 34 -12.36 3.98 11.41
N VAL A 35 -12.15 5.23 11.81
CA VAL A 35 -10.85 5.92 11.73
C VAL A 35 -10.38 6.29 13.14
N CYS A 36 -9.30 5.69 13.60
CA CYS A 36 -8.70 5.96 14.91
C CYS A 36 -7.58 6.99 14.78
N GLY A 37 -7.70 8.09 15.51
CA GLY A 37 -6.82 9.26 15.45
C GLY A 37 -7.31 10.28 14.42
N LEU A 38 -7.52 11.52 14.85
CA LEU A 38 -7.84 12.68 14.03
C LEU A 38 -6.68 13.68 13.99
N GLY A 39 -5.45 13.17 13.93
CA GLY A 39 -4.29 13.96 13.50
C GLY A 39 -4.41 14.37 12.02
N ARG A 40 -3.31 14.88 11.44
CA ARG A 40 -3.33 15.35 10.03
C ARG A 40 -3.78 14.26 9.05
N LYS A 41 -3.28 13.03 9.20
CA LYS A 41 -3.65 11.88 8.36
C LYS A 41 -5.13 11.54 8.55
N GLY A 42 -5.58 11.37 9.80
CA GLY A 42 -6.95 11.03 10.13
C GLY A 42 -7.99 12.01 9.61
N LEU A 43 -7.70 13.32 9.68
CA LEU A 43 -8.53 14.36 9.08
C LEU A 43 -8.66 14.17 7.57
N LEU A 44 -7.54 14.01 6.85
CA LEU A 44 -7.55 13.84 5.38
C LEU A 44 -8.30 12.58 4.96
N ILE A 45 -8.05 11.46 5.64
CA ILE A 45 -8.71 10.17 5.38
C ILE A 45 -10.21 10.28 5.61
N THR A 46 -10.63 10.84 6.75
CA THR A 46 -12.04 11.03 7.08
C THR A 46 -12.73 11.91 6.05
N GLY A 47 -12.12 13.03 5.67
CA GLY A 47 -12.69 13.93 4.67
C GLY A 47 -12.82 13.30 3.28
N GLU A 48 -11.83 12.52 2.83
CA GLU A 48 -11.89 11.82 1.55
C GLU A 48 -12.97 10.74 1.53
N LEU A 49 -13.09 9.96 2.61
CA LEU A 49 -14.15 8.95 2.76
C LEU A 49 -15.54 9.60 2.76
N CYS A 50 -15.74 10.65 3.55
CA CYS A 50 -17.02 11.37 3.61
C CYS A 50 -17.40 11.98 2.25
N ARG A 51 -16.45 12.59 1.52
CA ARG A 51 -16.70 13.16 0.18
C ARG A 51 -17.14 12.12 -0.85
N ARG A 52 -16.75 10.86 -0.67
CA ARG A 52 -17.18 9.72 -1.52
C ARG A 52 -18.51 9.13 -1.08
N GLY A 53 -19.17 9.71 -0.07
CA GLY A 53 -20.41 9.20 0.50
C GLY A 53 -20.23 8.01 1.44
N CYS A 54 -19.00 7.68 1.83
CA CYS A 54 -18.76 6.63 2.81
C CYS A 54 -19.19 7.09 4.20
N ARG A 55 -19.75 6.16 4.99
CA ARG A 55 -20.09 6.41 6.39
C ARG A 55 -18.84 6.24 7.25
N VAL A 56 -18.54 7.22 8.10
CA VAL A 56 -17.33 7.21 8.92
C VAL A 56 -17.66 7.42 10.40
N VAL A 57 -17.07 6.59 11.25
CA VAL A 57 -16.99 6.76 12.69
C VAL A 57 -15.54 7.04 13.05
N ALA A 58 -15.23 8.24 13.51
CA ALA A 58 -13.88 8.60 13.93
C ALA A 58 -13.74 8.47 15.46
N ILE A 59 -12.58 8.01 15.91
CA ILE A 59 -12.21 7.91 17.33
C ILE A 59 -11.03 8.85 17.56
N GLU A 60 -11.16 9.80 18.49
CA GLU A 60 -10.10 10.74 18.84
C GLU A 60 -10.01 10.87 20.36
N ARG A 61 -8.80 10.74 20.91
CA ARG A 61 -8.59 10.78 22.36
C ARG A 61 -8.65 12.20 22.92
N ASP A 62 -8.14 13.18 22.18
CA ASP A 62 -8.17 14.59 22.59
C ASP A 62 -9.49 15.25 22.20
N GLU A 63 -10.38 15.45 23.18
CA GLU A 63 -11.67 16.10 22.97
C GLU A 63 -11.57 17.53 22.42
N LYS A 64 -10.40 18.17 22.58
CA LYS A 64 -10.13 19.54 22.12
C LYS A 64 -9.44 19.56 20.75
N ASN A 65 -9.25 18.42 20.11
CA ASN A 65 -8.60 18.36 18.81
C ASN A 65 -9.40 19.23 17.80
N PRO A 66 -8.75 20.24 17.16
CA PRO A 66 -9.44 21.16 16.25
C PRO A 66 -10.03 20.48 15.02
N ASN A 67 -9.59 19.25 14.69
CA ASN A 67 -10.05 18.48 13.54
C ASN A 67 -11.41 17.80 13.77
N ILE A 68 -11.93 17.78 15.01
CA ILE A 68 -13.24 17.19 15.34
C ILE A 68 -14.38 17.93 14.63
N GLY A 69 -14.36 19.27 14.68
CA GLY A 69 -15.39 20.12 14.05
C GLY A 69 -15.54 19.85 12.54
N PRO A 70 -14.47 19.98 11.74
CA PRO A 70 -14.50 19.67 10.31
C PRO A 70 -15.00 18.26 9.99
N CYS A 71 -14.57 17.24 10.75
CA CYS A 71 -15.05 15.86 10.56
C CYS A 71 -16.57 15.74 10.78
N ARG A 72 -17.12 16.41 11.81
CA ARG A 72 -18.55 16.43 12.07
C ARG A 72 -19.33 17.15 10.98
N GLU A 73 -18.80 18.27 10.46
CA GLU A 73 -19.39 19.01 9.35
C GLU A 73 -19.47 18.16 8.07
N TRP A 74 -18.49 17.30 7.82
CA TRP A 74 -18.51 16.33 6.71
C TRP A 74 -19.43 15.12 6.95
N GLY A 75 -20.09 15.05 8.11
CA GLY A 75 -21.04 13.99 8.44
C GLY A 75 -20.42 12.76 9.13
N ALA A 76 -19.15 12.81 9.55
CA ALA A 76 -18.56 11.76 10.35
C ALA A 76 -19.07 11.79 11.79
N VAL A 77 -19.25 10.62 12.39
CA VAL A 77 -19.59 10.48 13.81
C VAL A 77 -18.28 10.45 14.60
N VAL A 78 -18.02 11.45 15.44
CA VAL A 78 -16.76 11.50 16.22
C VAL A 78 -16.99 11.08 17.67
N ILE A 79 -16.20 10.10 18.11
CA ILE A 79 -16.20 9.52 19.46
C ILE A 79 -14.93 10.00 20.19
N PRO A 80 -15.07 10.84 21.23
CA PRO A 80 -13.93 11.43 21.93
C PRO A 80 -13.35 10.49 23.00
N TRP A 81 -12.85 9.31 22.62
CA TRP A 81 -12.29 8.31 23.54
C TRP A 81 -10.99 7.70 23.02
N ASP A 82 -10.30 6.95 23.89
CA ASP A 82 -9.07 6.25 23.53
C ASP A 82 -9.38 5.02 22.65
N GLY A 83 -8.83 5.00 21.43
CA GLY A 83 -8.98 3.88 20.49
C GLY A 83 -8.25 2.60 20.93
N THR A 84 -7.35 2.68 21.91
CA THR A 84 -6.75 1.49 22.53
C THR A 84 -7.70 0.82 23.53
N ASP A 85 -8.80 1.46 23.95
CA ASP A 85 -9.77 0.80 24.82
C ASP A 85 -10.72 -0.11 24.02
N GLU A 86 -10.85 -1.36 24.45
CA GLU A 86 -11.77 -2.34 23.84
C GLU A 86 -13.22 -1.84 23.91
N THR A 87 -13.62 -1.18 25.01
CA THR A 87 -15.00 -0.70 25.15
C THR A 87 -15.33 0.41 24.15
N THR A 88 -14.34 1.28 23.88
CA THR A 88 -14.40 2.31 22.84
C THR A 88 -14.56 1.70 21.46
N LEU A 89 -13.74 0.71 21.10
CA LEU A 89 -13.84 0.03 19.79
C LEU A 89 -15.21 -0.67 19.61
N ARG A 90 -15.73 -1.32 20.64
CA ARG A 90 -17.09 -1.90 20.62
C ARG A 90 -18.16 -0.84 20.43
N ARG A 91 -18.06 0.30 21.14
CA ARG A 91 -19.00 1.42 21.00
C ARG A 91 -18.94 2.07 19.62
N ALA A 92 -17.76 2.13 19.01
CA ALA A 92 -17.56 2.58 17.64
C ALA A 92 -18.15 1.61 16.60
N GLY A 93 -18.58 0.42 17.02
CA GLY A 93 -19.19 -0.57 16.14
C GLY A 93 -18.17 -1.34 15.31
N VAL A 94 -16.93 -1.49 15.80
CA VAL A 94 -15.88 -2.25 15.10
C VAL A 94 -16.34 -3.66 14.73
N ASP A 95 -17.23 -4.27 15.52
CA ASP A 95 -17.89 -5.56 15.28
C ASP A 95 -18.79 -5.62 14.03
N ARG A 96 -19.15 -4.47 13.46
CA ARG A 96 -19.95 -4.34 12.23
C ARG A 96 -19.25 -3.53 11.13
N ALA A 97 -18.16 -2.86 11.45
CA ALA A 97 -17.38 -2.08 10.51
C ALA A 97 -16.79 -2.96 9.40
N SER A 98 -16.63 -2.40 8.21
CA SER A 98 -15.95 -3.05 7.09
C SER A 98 -14.46 -2.75 7.08
N TYR A 99 -14.10 -1.57 7.60
CA TYR A 99 -12.73 -1.10 7.69
C TYR A 99 -12.46 -0.45 9.04
N LEU A 100 -11.26 -0.66 9.56
CA LEU A 100 -10.68 0.11 10.65
C LEU A 100 -9.32 0.65 10.21
N ILE A 101 -9.10 1.95 10.30
CA ILE A 101 -7.86 2.62 9.92
C ILE A 101 -7.27 3.29 11.16
N SER A 102 -6.05 2.93 11.57
CA SER A 102 -5.37 3.54 12.71
C SER A 102 -4.23 4.46 12.30
N VAL A 103 -4.36 5.73 12.69
CA VAL A 103 -3.45 6.85 12.38
C VAL A 103 -3.30 7.80 13.58
N CYS A 104 -3.12 7.22 14.77
CA CYS A 104 -3.01 7.88 16.08
C CYS A 104 -1.71 8.67 16.32
N GLY A 105 -0.86 8.82 15.31
CA GLY A 105 0.42 9.56 15.39
C GLY A 105 1.58 8.80 16.02
N ASP A 106 1.34 7.60 16.55
CA ASP A 106 2.35 6.70 17.10
C ASP A 106 2.16 5.29 16.53
N ASP A 107 3.25 4.68 16.05
CA ASP A 107 3.21 3.38 15.38
C ASP A 107 2.82 2.24 16.33
N GLY A 108 3.25 2.31 17.60
CA GLY A 108 2.90 1.33 18.64
C GLY A 108 1.42 1.39 18.99
N VAL A 109 0.87 2.60 19.17
CA VAL A 109 -0.57 2.82 19.37
C VAL A 109 -1.35 2.31 18.16
N ASN A 110 -0.88 2.56 16.93
CA ASN A 110 -1.57 2.08 15.73
C ASN A 110 -1.66 0.56 15.67
N ALA A 111 -0.55 -0.12 15.99
CA ALA A 111 -0.51 -1.56 16.06
C ALA A 111 -1.44 -2.09 17.17
N GLU A 112 -1.43 -1.48 18.35
CA GLU A 112 -2.28 -1.90 19.48
C GLU A 112 -3.78 -1.79 19.17
N VAL A 113 -4.22 -0.65 18.62
CA VAL A 113 -5.62 -0.43 18.21
C VAL A 113 -6.08 -1.55 17.29
N VAL A 114 -5.28 -1.86 16.29
CA VAL A 114 -5.62 -2.88 15.31
C VAL A 114 -5.60 -4.29 15.89
N MET A 115 -4.59 -4.64 16.71
CA MET A 115 -4.56 -5.96 17.36
C MET A 115 -5.77 -6.19 18.26
N ARG A 116 -6.24 -5.16 18.97
CA ARG A 116 -7.48 -5.21 19.75
C ARG A 116 -8.72 -5.34 18.86
N ALA A 117 -8.78 -4.61 17.75
CA ALA A 117 -9.85 -4.75 16.76
C ALA A 117 -9.91 -6.16 16.17
N CYS A 118 -8.75 -6.78 15.88
CA CYS A 118 -8.66 -8.15 15.39
C CYS A 118 -9.13 -9.18 16.44
N ALA A 119 -8.77 -8.99 17.71
CA ALA A 119 -9.26 -9.84 18.81
C ALA A 119 -10.79 -9.75 18.99
N LEU A 120 -11.37 -8.57 18.72
CA LEU A 120 -12.82 -8.38 18.66
C LEU A 120 -13.45 -9.04 17.44
N ALA A 121 -12.76 -9.00 16.30
CA ALA A 121 -13.23 -9.54 15.03
C ALA A 121 -13.22 -11.08 14.99
N GLY A 122 -12.31 -11.72 15.72
CA GLY A 122 -12.23 -13.19 15.89
C GLY A 122 -13.47 -13.90 16.46
N ARG A 123 -14.55 -13.15 16.73
CA ARG A 123 -15.83 -13.64 17.24
C ARG A 123 -16.98 -13.40 16.25
N ARG A 124 -16.68 -12.93 15.05
CA ARG A 124 -17.70 -12.54 14.05
C ARG A 124 -18.15 -13.77 13.27
N LYS A 125 -19.44 -13.78 12.91
CA LYS A 125 -19.99 -14.64 11.86
C LYS A 125 -20.42 -13.71 10.74
N GLY A 126 -19.68 -13.65 9.64
CA GLY A 126 -20.04 -12.80 8.50
C GLY A 126 -18.84 -12.15 7.82
N ARG A 127 -18.98 -10.85 7.49
CA ARG A 127 -18.00 -10.09 6.68
C ARG A 127 -16.69 -9.84 7.44
N THR A 128 -15.59 -10.03 6.72
CA THR A 128 -14.21 -9.77 7.15
C THR A 128 -14.01 -8.30 7.54
N LEU A 129 -13.36 -8.06 8.68
CA LEU A 129 -12.90 -6.71 9.05
C LEU A 129 -11.55 -6.43 8.39
N ASN A 130 -11.45 -5.36 7.61
CA ASN A 130 -10.16 -4.93 7.04
C ASN A 130 -9.52 -3.87 7.95
N CYS A 131 -8.47 -4.24 8.65
CA CYS A 131 -7.72 -3.34 9.50
C CYS A 131 -6.47 -2.81 8.80
N VAL A 132 -6.26 -1.50 8.84
CA VAL A 132 -5.13 -0.80 8.24
C VAL A 132 -4.44 0.03 9.33
N ALA A 133 -3.17 -0.25 9.63
CA ALA A 133 -2.39 0.56 10.57
C ALA A 133 -1.28 1.34 9.84
N HIS A 134 -1.14 2.62 10.19
CA HIS A 134 0.00 3.41 9.74
C HIS A 134 1.25 3.02 10.53
N ILE A 135 2.33 2.74 9.80
CA ILE A 135 3.69 2.64 10.34
C ILE A 135 4.56 3.64 9.62
N THR A 136 5.29 4.44 10.38
CA THR A 136 6.17 5.49 9.86
C THR A 136 7.39 4.88 9.19
N GLU A 137 8.08 3.96 9.87
CA GLU A 137 9.30 3.32 9.36
C GLU A 137 8.95 2.20 8.36
N PRO A 138 9.27 2.36 7.05
CA PRO A 138 8.92 1.38 6.03
C PRO A 138 9.46 -0.03 6.30
N GLU A 139 10.62 -0.13 6.94
CA GLU A 139 11.27 -1.40 7.29
C GLU A 139 10.46 -2.19 8.31
N LEU A 140 9.97 -1.51 9.37
CA LEU A 140 9.08 -2.14 10.33
C LEU A 140 7.80 -2.60 9.64
N CYS A 141 7.25 -1.80 8.73
CA CYS A 141 6.09 -2.17 7.93
C CYS A 141 6.32 -3.46 7.11
N ALA A 142 7.49 -3.61 6.47
CA ALA A 142 7.84 -4.80 5.70
C ALA A 142 7.95 -6.06 6.58
N MET A 143 8.63 -5.95 7.74
CA MET A 143 8.79 -7.07 8.68
C MET A 143 7.44 -7.56 9.24
N VAL A 144 6.54 -6.65 9.61
CA VAL A 144 5.25 -7.07 10.16
C VAL A 144 4.32 -7.63 9.08
N ARG A 145 4.38 -7.11 7.84
CA ARG A 145 3.66 -7.71 6.69
C ARG A 145 4.09 -9.15 6.43
N GLU A 146 5.41 -9.40 6.45
CA GLU A 146 5.96 -10.76 6.37
C GLU A 146 5.33 -11.62 7.47
N CYS A 147 5.45 -11.23 8.75
CA CYS A 147 4.86 -11.93 9.91
C CYS A 147 3.34 -12.23 9.80
N GLN A 148 2.57 -11.40 9.11
CA GLN A 148 1.11 -11.50 9.03
C GLN A 148 0.59 -12.39 7.92
N LEU A 149 1.21 -12.36 6.74
CA LEU A 149 0.90 -13.33 5.69
C LEU A 149 1.05 -14.78 6.19
N PHE A 150 1.99 -15.01 7.13
CA PHE A 150 2.11 -16.33 7.78
C PHE A 150 1.01 -16.63 8.79
N ARG A 151 0.40 -15.63 9.44
CA ARG A 151 -0.43 -15.83 10.65
C ARG A 151 -1.91 -15.57 10.45
N SER A 152 -2.35 -15.16 9.27
CA SER A 152 -3.77 -14.99 8.96
C SER A 152 -4.53 -16.28 9.30
N ARG A 153 -5.30 -16.24 10.39
CA ARG A 153 -6.35 -17.23 10.66
C ARG A 153 -7.46 -16.96 9.68
N GLU A 154 -7.90 -17.99 8.98
CA GLU A 154 -8.98 -17.91 8.01
C GLU A 154 -10.23 -17.23 8.60
N GLY A 155 -10.71 -16.19 7.94
CA GLY A 155 -12.12 -15.78 7.99
C GLY A 155 -12.51 -14.54 8.82
N ASP A 156 -11.72 -14.11 9.81
CA ASP A 156 -12.23 -13.12 10.79
C ASP A 156 -11.78 -11.66 10.54
N PHE A 157 -10.55 -11.45 10.06
CA PHE A 157 -10.02 -10.12 9.76
C PHE A 157 -8.86 -10.17 8.75
N ARG A 158 -8.65 -9.07 8.03
CA ARG A 158 -7.43 -8.78 7.27
C ARG A 158 -6.67 -7.67 7.96
N LEU A 159 -5.35 -7.78 8.00
CA LEU A 159 -4.51 -6.77 8.60
C LEU A 159 -3.44 -6.34 7.60
N GLU A 160 -3.44 -5.04 7.34
CA GLU A 160 -2.50 -4.37 6.46
C GLU A 160 -1.79 -3.24 7.22
N PHE A 161 -0.53 -3.03 6.89
CA PHE A 161 0.18 -1.82 7.28
C PHE A 161 0.50 -0.98 6.08
N PHE A 162 0.55 0.33 6.26
CA PHE A 162 1.01 1.24 5.23
C PHE A 162 1.96 2.28 5.80
N SER A 163 2.89 2.72 4.96
CA SER A 163 3.73 3.89 5.22
C SER A 163 3.39 4.97 4.22
N VAL A 164 3.16 6.19 4.70
CA VAL A 164 2.99 7.36 3.83
C VAL A 164 4.24 7.63 2.99
N PHE A 165 5.43 7.27 3.48
CA PHE A 165 6.67 7.49 2.74
C PHE A 165 6.79 6.53 1.56
N ASP A 166 6.50 5.26 1.80
CA ASP A 166 6.55 4.21 0.78
C ASP A 166 5.51 4.44 -0.32
N GLY A 167 4.24 4.65 0.05
CA GLY A 167 3.17 4.97 -0.90
C GLY A 167 3.41 6.31 -1.61
N GLY A 168 3.95 7.30 -0.89
CA GLY A 168 4.23 8.61 -1.44
C GLY A 168 5.36 8.61 -2.46
N ALA A 169 6.42 7.82 -2.22
CA ALA A 169 7.56 7.73 -3.11
C ALA A 169 7.16 7.09 -4.45
N ARG A 170 6.34 6.03 -4.42
CA ARG A 170 5.75 5.44 -5.63
C ARG A 170 4.89 6.45 -6.40
N ALA A 171 4.01 7.16 -5.71
CA ALA A 171 3.16 8.18 -6.34
C ALA A 171 3.98 9.33 -6.94
N LEU A 172 5.02 9.80 -6.25
CA LEU A 172 5.91 10.85 -6.72
C LEU A 172 6.67 10.43 -7.98
N LEU A 173 7.24 9.23 -8.00
CA LEU A 173 7.99 8.72 -9.15
C LEU A 173 7.08 8.36 -10.34
N ALA A 174 5.81 8.05 -10.10
CA ALA A 174 4.83 7.84 -11.15
C ALA A 174 4.39 9.17 -11.79
N ASP A 175 4.16 10.22 -10.99
CA ASP A 175 3.80 11.55 -11.46
C ASP A 175 4.99 12.27 -12.13
N PHE A 176 6.21 12.04 -11.61
CA PHE A 176 7.45 12.68 -12.05
C PHE A 176 8.55 11.62 -12.22
N PRO A 177 8.52 10.81 -13.29
CA PRO A 177 9.53 9.79 -13.52
C PRO A 177 10.89 10.42 -13.83
N PRO A 178 11.98 9.97 -13.17
CA PRO A 178 13.34 10.47 -13.43
C PRO A 178 13.95 9.99 -14.75
N PHE A 179 13.32 9.02 -15.40
CA PHE A 179 13.78 8.37 -16.63
C PHE A 179 12.64 7.57 -17.27
N ASP A 180 12.72 7.34 -18.58
CA ASP A 180 11.78 6.47 -19.29
C ASP A 180 12.38 5.08 -19.49
N VAL A 181 11.91 4.12 -18.68
CA VAL A 181 12.36 2.72 -18.69
C VAL A 181 12.23 2.07 -20.07
N LYS A 182 11.29 2.51 -20.91
CA LYS A 182 11.07 1.93 -22.24
C LYS A 182 12.07 2.42 -23.30
N SER A 183 12.58 3.64 -23.16
CA SER A 183 13.48 4.26 -24.15
C SER A 183 14.95 4.36 -23.71
N GLU A 184 15.26 4.14 -22.43
CA GLU A 184 16.63 4.22 -21.90
C GLU A 184 17.55 3.04 -22.28
N GLY A 185 17.01 1.98 -22.89
CA GLY A 185 17.82 0.87 -23.43
C GLY A 185 18.77 1.30 -24.55
N GLU A 186 18.44 2.39 -25.26
CA GLU A 186 19.16 2.87 -26.45
C GLU A 186 19.94 4.17 -26.23
N ARG A 187 19.74 4.85 -25.09
CA ARG A 187 20.40 6.13 -24.79
C ARG A 187 21.84 5.93 -24.30
N GLU A 188 22.74 6.79 -24.74
CA GLU A 188 24.16 6.76 -24.34
C GLU A 188 24.37 7.26 -22.90
N HIS A 189 23.52 8.19 -22.43
CA HIS A 189 23.64 8.83 -21.13
C HIS A 189 22.94 8.03 -20.02
N ARG A 190 23.61 7.88 -18.87
CA ARG A 190 23.01 7.29 -17.66
C ARG A 190 22.12 8.32 -16.96
N PRO A 191 20.92 7.95 -16.48
CA PRO A 191 20.14 8.86 -15.68
C PRO A 191 20.86 9.18 -14.37
N HIS A 192 20.71 10.44 -13.94
CA HIS A 192 21.31 10.95 -12.72
C HIS A 192 20.25 11.72 -11.93
N ILE A 193 19.90 11.23 -10.76
CA ILE A 193 18.94 11.92 -9.88
C ILE A 193 19.65 12.56 -8.70
N LEU A 194 19.10 13.67 -8.23
CA LEU A 194 19.51 14.32 -6.99
C LEU A 194 18.41 14.16 -5.93
N VAL A 195 18.74 13.57 -4.79
CA VAL A 195 17.85 13.47 -3.63
C VAL A 195 18.36 14.42 -2.54
N VAL A 196 17.54 15.38 -2.13
CA VAL A 196 17.86 16.34 -1.07
C VAL A 196 17.07 16.02 0.18
N GLY A 197 17.77 15.63 1.24
CA GLY A 197 17.21 15.16 2.50
C GLY A 197 16.93 13.65 2.49
N LEU A 198 17.82 12.86 3.07
CA LEU A 198 17.71 11.40 3.17
C LEU A 198 16.99 10.98 4.48
N GLY A 199 15.85 11.63 4.76
CA GLY A 199 14.89 11.20 5.79
C GLY A 199 14.07 9.99 5.34
N GLY A 200 13.02 9.61 6.08
CA GLY A 200 12.17 8.46 5.73
C GLY A 200 11.63 8.54 4.29
N PHE A 201 11.13 9.71 3.89
CA PHE A 201 10.66 9.92 2.51
C PHE A 201 11.78 9.83 1.46
N GLY A 202 12.91 10.49 1.69
CA GLY A 202 14.05 10.47 0.75
C GLY A 202 14.63 9.07 0.55
N LYS A 203 14.70 8.27 1.63
CA LYS A 203 15.10 6.85 1.55
C LYS A 203 14.13 6.06 0.67
N SER A 204 12.82 6.23 0.86
CA SER A 204 11.80 5.57 0.02
C SER A 204 11.88 5.99 -1.44
N VAL A 205 12.10 7.29 -1.73
CA VAL A 205 12.28 7.78 -3.12
C VAL A 205 13.50 7.13 -3.78
N LEU A 206 14.65 7.11 -3.09
CA LEU A 206 15.86 6.46 -3.61
C LEU A 206 15.62 4.96 -3.86
N PHE A 207 15.05 4.27 -2.89
CA PHE A 207 14.77 2.84 -2.99
C PHE A 207 13.86 2.50 -4.18
N HIS A 208 12.74 3.22 -4.34
CA HIS A 208 11.80 2.96 -5.43
C HIS A 208 12.35 3.39 -6.78
N ALA A 209 13.15 4.47 -6.86
CA ALA A 209 13.83 4.84 -8.09
C ALA A 209 14.83 3.76 -8.54
N ALA A 210 15.61 3.22 -7.60
CA ALA A 210 16.51 2.10 -7.87
C ALA A 210 15.76 0.84 -8.31
N ARG A 211 14.65 0.51 -7.63
CA ARG A 211 13.80 -0.65 -8.00
C ARG A 211 13.20 -0.50 -9.40
N MET A 212 12.78 0.72 -9.77
CA MET A 212 12.26 1.03 -11.11
C MET A 212 13.36 0.96 -12.19
N TRP A 213 14.60 1.31 -11.85
CA TRP A 213 15.74 1.21 -12.78
C TRP A 213 16.27 -0.21 -12.95
N HIS A 214 16.05 -1.08 -11.96
CA HIS A 214 16.66 -2.41 -11.91
C HIS A 214 16.44 -3.27 -13.18
N PRO A 215 15.26 -3.31 -13.82
CA PRO A 215 15.09 -4.03 -15.08
C PRO A 215 16.02 -3.55 -16.21
N VAL A 216 16.26 -2.23 -16.29
CA VAL A 216 17.21 -1.64 -17.26
C VAL A 216 18.64 -2.00 -16.90
N TYR A 217 18.99 -1.99 -15.60
CA TYR A 217 20.29 -2.46 -15.14
C TYR A 217 20.53 -3.94 -15.52
N ARG A 218 19.52 -4.81 -15.40
CA ARG A 218 19.66 -6.22 -15.77
C ARG A 218 20.05 -6.42 -17.23
N SER A 219 19.42 -5.70 -18.15
CA SER A 219 19.65 -5.83 -19.59
C SER A 219 20.90 -5.09 -20.08
N SER A 220 21.16 -3.88 -19.56
CA SER A 220 22.23 -3.00 -20.06
C SER A 220 23.49 -2.98 -19.20
N LYS A 221 23.41 -3.45 -17.95
CA LYS A 221 24.42 -3.28 -16.89
C LYS A 221 24.77 -1.83 -16.55
N LYS A 222 24.02 -0.84 -17.06
CA LYS A 222 24.18 0.58 -16.71
C LYS A 222 23.58 0.85 -15.33
N LYS A 223 24.37 1.48 -14.46
CA LYS A 223 23.92 1.85 -13.11
C LYS A 223 23.26 3.22 -13.09
N LEU A 224 22.21 3.36 -12.28
CA LEU A 224 21.58 4.65 -11.97
C LEU A 224 22.53 5.49 -11.12
N LEU A 225 22.74 6.74 -11.48
CA LEU A 225 23.54 7.66 -10.69
C LEU A 225 22.64 8.42 -9.72
N VAL A 226 22.99 8.43 -8.44
CA VAL A 226 22.19 9.08 -7.39
C VAL A 226 23.12 9.94 -6.53
N SER A 227 22.98 11.25 -6.64
CA SER A 227 23.60 12.19 -5.70
C SER A 227 22.66 12.41 -4.53
N VAL A 228 23.18 12.40 -3.30
CA VAL A 228 22.37 12.60 -2.09
C VAL A 228 22.91 13.71 -1.23
N VAL A 229 22.16 14.80 -1.11
CA VAL A 229 22.46 15.91 -0.20
C VAL A 229 21.80 15.66 1.14
N ASP A 230 22.60 15.49 2.19
CA ASP A 230 22.14 15.43 3.58
C ASP A 230 23.30 15.76 4.53
N ARG A 231 23.00 16.31 5.72
CA ARG A 231 24.01 16.58 6.75
C ARG A 231 24.79 15.34 7.21
N ALA A 232 24.19 14.15 7.06
CA ALA A 232 24.80 12.86 7.39
C ALA A 232 24.63 11.88 6.20
N ALA A 233 24.90 12.36 4.97
CA ALA A 233 24.66 11.61 3.75
C ALA A 233 25.39 10.26 3.73
N GLU A 234 26.65 10.22 4.15
CA GLU A 234 27.49 9.00 4.16
C GLU A 234 26.89 7.92 5.08
N GLU A 235 26.69 8.25 6.34
CA GLU A 235 26.13 7.34 7.36
C GLU A 235 24.74 6.83 6.97
N LYS A 236 23.86 7.73 6.49
CA LYS A 236 22.50 7.36 6.11
C LYS A 236 22.47 6.47 4.87
N LEU A 237 23.32 6.72 3.87
CA LEU A 237 23.43 5.87 2.68
C LEU A 237 24.02 4.51 3.04
N GLU A 238 25.04 4.46 3.89
CA GLU A 238 25.61 3.19 4.36
C GLU A 238 24.54 2.35 5.07
N SER A 239 23.82 2.95 6.01
CA SER A 239 22.72 2.29 6.72
C SER A 239 21.60 1.82 5.79
N LEU A 240 21.29 2.58 4.74
CA LEU A 240 20.28 2.21 3.73
C LEU A 240 20.77 1.04 2.86
N CYS A 241 22.04 1.04 2.44
CA CYS A 241 22.65 -0.03 1.65
C CYS A 241 22.84 -1.33 2.42
N LEU A 242 23.20 -1.27 3.70
CA LEU A 242 23.31 -2.48 4.55
C LEU A 242 21.98 -3.21 4.64
N ARG A 243 20.87 -2.46 4.67
CA ARG A 243 19.50 -2.99 4.67
C ARG A 243 19.00 -3.40 3.29
N ASN A 244 19.53 -2.78 2.23
CA ASN A 244 19.11 -3.01 0.84
C ASN A 244 20.35 -3.16 -0.05
N PRO A 245 21.05 -4.32 0.00
CA PRO A 245 22.31 -4.52 -0.72
C PRO A 245 22.22 -4.31 -2.24
N GLN A 246 21.05 -4.51 -2.82
CA GLN A 246 20.72 -4.36 -4.26
C GLN A 246 20.94 -2.92 -4.74
N LEU A 247 20.83 -1.93 -3.85
CA LEU A 247 21.10 -0.54 -4.20
C LEU A 247 22.52 -0.34 -4.72
N ARG A 248 23.53 -0.99 -4.12
CA ARG A 248 24.92 -0.89 -4.60
C ARG A 248 25.16 -1.65 -5.92
N GLN A 249 24.32 -2.64 -6.21
CA GLN A 249 24.40 -3.40 -7.44
C GLN A 249 23.92 -2.56 -8.63
N CYS A 250 22.75 -1.93 -8.51
CA CYS A 250 22.12 -1.19 -9.60
C CYS A 250 22.39 0.32 -9.61
N CYS A 251 22.96 0.90 -8.53
CA CYS A 251 23.23 2.33 -8.43
C CYS A 251 24.71 2.66 -8.18
N ILE A 252 25.11 3.85 -8.61
CA ILE A 252 26.29 4.59 -8.15
C ILE A 252 25.75 5.67 -7.21
N LEU A 253 26.11 5.59 -5.93
CA LEU A 253 25.60 6.48 -4.88
C LEU A 253 26.69 7.48 -4.50
N GLU A 254 26.41 8.76 -4.64
CA GLU A 254 27.34 9.85 -4.36
C GLU A 254 26.85 10.65 -3.13
N PRO A 255 27.44 10.44 -1.94
CA PRO A 255 27.10 11.23 -0.77
C PRO A 255 27.62 12.66 -0.92
N LEU A 256 26.74 13.63 -0.71
CA LEU A 256 27.05 15.06 -0.65
C LEU A 256 26.75 15.55 0.76
N GLN A 257 27.74 15.41 1.66
CA GLN A 257 27.56 15.72 3.07
C GLN A 257 27.58 17.23 3.32
N MET A 258 26.40 17.84 3.32
CA MET A 258 26.22 19.28 3.54
C MET A 258 24.81 19.62 4.03
N GLU A 259 24.67 20.77 4.68
CA GLU A 259 23.36 21.38 4.96
C GLU A 259 22.92 22.26 3.80
N VAL A 260 21.62 22.35 3.54
CA VAL A 260 21.11 23.17 2.43
C VAL A 260 21.34 24.65 2.68
N GLU A 261 21.36 25.07 3.94
CA GLU A 261 21.68 26.43 4.36
C GLU A 261 23.18 26.78 4.20
N SER A 262 24.04 25.79 3.95
CA SER A 262 25.49 26.00 3.89
C SER A 262 25.94 26.76 2.64
N PRO A 263 27.09 27.47 2.69
CA PRO A 263 27.67 28.12 1.52
C PRO A 263 27.98 27.15 0.36
N ALA A 264 28.31 25.89 0.67
CA ALA A 264 28.57 24.87 -0.34
C ALA A 264 27.32 24.56 -1.16
N PHE A 265 26.17 24.42 -0.50
CA PHE A 265 24.91 24.19 -1.19
C PHE A 265 24.48 25.40 -2.02
N GLN A 266 24.63 26.61 -1.46
CA GLN A 266 24.31 27.86 -2.15
C GLN A 266 25.13 28.07 -3.43
N ARG A 267 26.41 27.65 -3.45
CA ARG A 267 27.25 27.71 -4.65
C ARG A 267 26.81 26.74 -5.75
N GLY A 268 26.22 25.59 -5.39
CA GLY A 268 25.65 24.66 -6.36
C GLY A 268 26.68 23.91 -7.23
N ASP A 269 27.97 23.94 -6.88
CA ASP A 269 29.05 23.36 -7.71
C ASP A 269 28.84 21.86 -8.02
N PHE A 270 28.12 21.14 -7.14
CA PHE A 270 27.80 19.72 -7.27
C PHE A 270 26.72 19.41 -8.33
N VAL A 271 25.97 20.41 -8.80
CA VAL A 271 24.93 20.26 -9.83
C VAL A 271 25.55 19.98 -11.20
N ARG A 272 26.75 20.53 -11.44
CA ARG A 272 27.49 20.41 -12.69
C ARG A 272 28.65 19.42 -12.52
N ARG A 273 28.85 18.54 -13.49
CA ARG A 273 30.02 17.64 -13.52
C ARG A 273 31.29 18.43 -13.87
N PRO A 274 32.49 17.89 -13.58
CA PRO A 274 33.74 18.44 -14.10
C PRO A 274 33.65 18.57 -15.63
N GLY A 275 33.60 19.80 -16.15
CA GLY A 275 33.29 20.09 -17.56
C GLY A 275 32.10 21.03 -17.76
N GLY A 276 31.32 21.33 -16.71
CA GLY A 276 30.23 22.32 -16.71
C GLY A 276 28.86 21.78 -17.14
N GLU A 277 28.80 20.52 -17.58
CA GLU A 277 27.58 19.85 -18.02
C GLU A 277 26.68 19.45 -16.84
N VAL A 278 25.37 19.73 -16.97
CA VAL A 278 24.35 19.24 -16.03
C VAL A 278 23.89 17.87 -16.53
N THR A 279 24.09 16.84 -15.71
CA THR A 279 23.71 15.46 -16.05
C THR A 279 22.41 15.03 -15.39
N LEU A 280 21.86 15.87 -14.51
CA LEU A 280 20.67 15.55 -13.73
C LEU A 280 19.46 15.38 -14.65
N THR A 281 18.65 14.36 -14.36
CA THR A 281 17.39 14.10 -15.04
C THR A 281 16.18 14.44 -14.17
N ALA A 282 16.33 14.47 -12.85
CA ALA A 282 15.33 14.94 -11.91
C ALA A 282 15.93 15.28 -10.55
N VAL A 283 15.25 16.16 -9.80
CA VAL A 283 15.61 16.53 -8.43
C VAL A 283 14.42 16.33 -7.50
N TYR A 284 14.65 15.64 -6.38
CA TYR A 284 13.64 15.36 -5.36
C TYR A 284 14.04 15.94 -4.03
N VAL A 285 13.27 16.93 -3.54
CA VAL A 285 13.50 17.57 -2.25
C VAL A 285 12.52 17.01 -1.22
N CYS A 286 13.06 16.30 -0.22
CA CYS A 286 12.32 15.34 0.59
C CYS A 286 12.19 15.71 2.08
N PHE A 287 12.54 16.94 2.46
CA PHE A 287 12.46 17.39 3.85
C PHE A 287 11.03 17.36 4.43
N ASP A 288 10.94 17.14 5.74
CA ASP A 288 9.68 17.26 6.49
C ASP A 288 9.27 18.73 6.72
N ASP A 289 10.24 19.65 6.70
CA ASP A 289 10.02 21.08 6.88
C ASP A 289 9.82 21.77 5.51
N ASP A 290 8.63 22.33 5.31
CA ASP A 290 8.24 22.98 4.05
C ASP A 290 9.15 24.17 3.70
N SER A 291 9.64 24.92 4.70
CA SER A 291 10.47 26.11 4.47
C SER A 291 11.85 25.73 3.99
N ARG A 292 12.48 24.73 4.63
CA ARG A 292 13.76 24.17 4.21
C ARG A 292 13.66 23.50 2.84
N GLY A 293 12.57 22.77 2.59
CA GLY A 293 12.29 22.15 1.30
C GLY A 293 12.20 23.17 0.17
N LEU A 294 11.39 24.23 0.37
CA LEU A 294 11.22 25.27 -0.64
C LEU A 294 12.51 26.08 -0.87
N TYR A 295 13.23 26.43 0.20
CA TYR A 295 14.52 27.10 0.09
C TYR A 295 15.53 26.29 -0.74
N ALA A 296 15.62 24.98 -0.49
CA ALA A 296 16.50 24.10 -1.24
C ALA A 296 16.10 24.03 -2.73
N ALA A 297 14.81 23.85 -3.01
CA ALA A 297 14.28 23.78 -4.37
C ALA A 297 14.55 25.07 -5.16
N LEU A 298 14.25 26.25 -4.57
CA LEU A 298 14.49 27.55 -5.22
C LEU A 298 15.98 27.82 -5.46
N THR A 299 16.84 27.41 -4.54
CA THR A 299 18.30 27.52 -4.72
C THR A 299 18.78 26.66 -5.89
N LEU A 300 18.28 25.43 -5.99
CA LEU A 300 18.63 24.51 -7.07
C LEU A 300 18.14 24.98 -8.44
N LEU A 301 16.92 25.53 -8.53
CA LEU A 301 16.38 26.07 -9.79
C LEU A 301 17.28 27.15 -10.39
N ARG A 302 17.91 27.99 -9.57
CA ARG A 302 18.86 29.01 -10.05
C ARG A 302 20.10 28.41 -10.70
N HIS A 303 20.54 27.24 -10.24
CA HIS A 303 21.70 26.53 -10.79
C HIS A 303 21.35 25.69 -12.03
N LEU A 304 20.08 25.32 -12.15
CA LEU A 304 19.49 24.56 -13.24
C LEU A 304 18.85 25.45 -14.32
N GLU A 305 19.04 26.77 -14.25
CA GLU A 305 18.49 27.70 -15.24
C GLU A 305 18.96 27.32 -16.66
N GLY A 306 17.99 27.23 -17.58
CA GLY A 306 18.22 26.78 -18.97
C GLY A 306 18.23 25.26 -19.18
N ALA A 307 18.09 24.45 -18.12
CA ALA A 307 17.91 23.01 -18.24
C ALA A 307 16.46 22.59 -17.95
N ASP A 308 15.93 21.67 -18.77
CA ASP A 308 14.58 21.12 -18.63
C ASP A 308 14.54 19.97 -17.62
N ILE A 309 14.81 20.29 -16.36
CA ILE A 309 14.96 19.30 -15.27
C ILE A 309 13.92 19.57 -14.20
N PRO A 310 13.00 18.62 -13.92
CA PRO A 310 11.98 18.79 -12.89
C PRO A 310 12.61 18.80 -11.50
N VAL A 311 12.24 19.81 -10.71
CA VAL A 311 12.54 19.94 -9.28
C VAL A 311 11.23 19.73 -8.52
N VAL A 312 11.10 18.57 -7.88
CA VAL A 312 9.90 18.18 -7.14
C VAL A 312 10.15 18.34 -5.65
N VAL A 313 9.36 19.19 -4.99
CA VAL A 313 9.47 19.49 -3.56
C VAL A 313 8.30 18.91 -2.78
N ARG A 314 8.61 18.12 -1.75
CA ARG A 314 7.61 17.65 -0.78
C ARG A 314 7.02 18.85 -0.03
N VAL A 315 5.69 18.89 0.08
CA VAL A 315 4.97 19.87 0.89
C VAL A 315 4.00 19.19 1.87
N GLY A 316 3.87 19.75 3.07
CA GLY A 316 3.08 19.22 4.17
C GLY A 316 1.78 19.97 4.47
N ARG A 317 1.58 21.19 3.95
CA ARG A 317 0.30 21.95 4.02
C ARG A 317 0.01 22.67 2.71
N ARG A 318 -1.25 22.60 2.25
CA ARG A 318 -1.77 23.58 1.25
C ARG A 318 -1.76 25.03 1.75
N ALA A 319 -1.89 25.25 3.07
CA ALA A 319 -2.12 26.57 3.67
C ALA A 319 -0.86 27.29 4.22
N GLY A 320 0.35 26.76 4.00
CA GLY A 320 1.62 27.37 4.47
C GLY A 320 2.17 28.42 3.50
N LEU A 321 3.50 28.53 3.38
CA LEU A 321 4.17 29.33 2.32
C LEU A 321 3.60 29.04 0.91
N ALA A 322 3.05 27.84 0.69
CA ALA A 322 2.27 27.47 -0.50
C ALA A 322 1.05 28.37 -0.80
N SER A 323 0.43 28.97 0.22
CA SER A 323 -0.70 29.91 0.10
C SER A 323 -0.26 31.35 -0.20
N LEU A 324 0.94 31.77 0.25
CA LEU A 324 1.59 33.01 -0.20
C LEU A 324 2.01 32.92 -1.69
N MET A 325 1.89 31.73 -2.28
CA MET A 325 2.16 31.39 -3.67
C MET A 325 0.88 31.20 -4.52
N GLY A 326 -0.28 31.59 -3.98
CA GLY A 326 -1.59 31.66 -4.66
C GLY A 326 -2.46 30.43 -4.47
N GLY A 327 -3.75 30.63 -4.18
CA GLY A 327 -4.77 29.57 -4.10
C GLY A 327 -4.97 28.77 -5.40
N ASP A 328 -4.39 29.27 -6.51
CA ASP A 328 -4.32 28.65 -7.84
C ASP A 328 -2.88 28.59 -8.41
N GLY A 329 -1.83 28.60 -7.56
CA GLY A 329 -0.46 28.26 -7.96
C GLY A 329 0.31 29.29 -8.80
N GLU A 330 -0.05 30.57 -8.77
CA GLU A 330 0.53 31.63 -9.63
C GLU A 330 2.04 31.88 -9.46
N ILE A 331 2.67 31.63 -8.29
CA ILE A 331 4.14 31.82 -8.15
C ILE A 331 4.92 30.63 -8.72
N LEU A 332 4.38 29.41 -8.65
CA LEU A 332 4.95 28.24 -9.32
C LEU A 332 4.71 28.27 -10.84
N GLN A 333 3.67 28.95 -11.32
CA GLN A 333 3.51 29.21 -12.76
C GLN A 333 4.67 30.03 -13.35
N GLY A 334 5.41 30.79 -12.53
CA GLY A 334 6.63 31.48 -12.96
C GLY A 334 7.87 30.58 -13.11
N TYR A 335 7.83 29.36 -12.56
CA TYR A 335 8.91 28.37 -12.63
C TYR A 335 8.39 27.06 -13.21
N ALA A 336 8.46 26.92 -14.54
CA ALA A 336 7.93 25.76 -15.27
C ALA A 336 8.37 24.39 -14.71
N ASN A 337 9.58 24.33 -14.14
CA ASN A 337 10.21 23.09 -13.67
C ASN A 337 10.09 22.85 -12.16
N LEU A 338 9.35 23.68 -11.41
CA LEU A 338 9.15 23.50 -9.97
C LEU A 338 7.78 22.87 -9.68
N HIS A 339 7.78 21.70 -9.03
CA HIS A 339 6.56 20.96 -8.75
C HIS A 339 6.39 20.70 -7.25
N ALA A 340 5.26 21.10 -6.70
CA ALA A 340 4.89 20.78 -5.33
C ALA A 340 4.25 19.38 -5.25
N PHE A 341 4.76 18.53 -4.37
CA PHE A 341 4.23 17.20 -4.12
C PHE A 341 3.58 17.10 -2.72
N PRO A 342 2.24 17.17 -2.63
CA PRO A 342 1.53 17.12 -1.36
C PRO A 342 1.44 15.69 -0.83
N LEU A 343 2.46 15.27 -0.08
CA LEU A 343 2.68 13.88 0.30
C LEU A 343 1.44 13.26 0.99
N LEU A 344 0.87 13.95 1.97
CA LEU A 344 -0.24 13.40 2.76
C LEU A 344 -1.53 13.36 1.95
N GLU A 345 -1.83 14.39 1.17
CA GLU A 345 -3.03 14.46 0.33
C GLU A 345 -3.00 13.45 -0.83
N ARG A 346 -1.81 13.06 -1.28
CA ARG A 346 -1.63 11.97 -2.24
C ARG A 346 -1.83 10.61 -1.58
N THR A 347 -1.25 10.39 -0.41
CA THR A 347 -1.18 9.06 0.24
C THR A 347 -2.37 8.72 1.14
N CYS A 348 -3.01 9.70 1.76
CA CYS A 348 -4.18 9.54 2.63
C CYS A 348 -5.48 9.40 1.82
N ARG A 349 -5.43 8.66 0.71
CA ARG A 349 -6.56 8.36 -0.16
C ARG A 349 -6.97 6.91 0.00
N PRO A 350 -8.27 6.58 0.07
CA PRO A 350 -8.74 5.21 0.22
C PRO A 350 -8.12 4.24 -0.78
N GLU A 351 -7.91 4.61 -2.04
CA GLU A 351 -7.29 3.73 -3.03
C GLU A 351 -5.88 3.31 -2.66
N ILE A 352 -5.08 4.24 -2.09
CA ILE A 352 -3.71 3.94 -1.70
C ILE A 352 -3.68 3.19 -0.37
N LEU A 353 -4.57 3.55 0.56
CA LEU A 353 -4.64 2.94 1.89
C LEU A 353 -5.19 1.52 1.86
N LEU A 354 -6.15 1.26 0.97
CA LEU A 354 -6.83 -0.02 0.84
C LEU A 354 -6.16 -0.94 -0.19
N SER A 355 -5.23 -0.43 -1.01
CA SER A 355 -4.38 -1.23 -1.91
C SER A 355 -3.23 -1.91 -1.16
N GLY A 356 -3.53 -2.59 -0.06
CA GLY A 356 -2.59 -3.41 0.71
C GLY A 356 -2.11 -4.65 -0.06
N THR A 357 -1.28 -5.47 0.57
CA THR A 357 -0.72 -6.67 -0.06
C THR A 357 -1.81 -7.63 -0.53
N SER A 358 -2.86 -7.85 0.27
CA SER A 358 -3.99 -8.73 -0.10
C SER A 358 -4.72 -8.22 -1.35
N GLU A 359 -4.95 -6.90 -1.46
CA GLU A 359 -5.61 -6.30 -2.63
C GLU A 359 -4.72 -6.39 -3.89
N LEU A 360 -3.41 -6.17 -3.75
CA LEU A 360 -2.45 -6.33 -4.87
C LEU A 360 -2.43 -7.77 -5.41
N LEU A 361 -2.38 -8.76 -4.51
CA LEU A 361 -2.41 -10.17 -4.88
C LEU A 361 -3.76 -10.56 -5.51
N ALA A 362 -4.88 -10.10 -4.94
CA ALA A 362 -6.21 -10.35 -5.47
C ALA A 362 -6.38 -9.79 -6.90
N ARG A 363 -5.88 -8.58 -7.15
CA ARG A 363 -5.86 -7.97 -8.48
C ARG A 363 -5.00 -8.77 -9.45
N ALA A 364 -3.78 -9.18 -9.05
CA ALA A 364 -2.88 -9.95 -9.90
C ALA A 364 -3.49 -11.31 -10.31
N ILE A 365 -4.15 -11.99 -9.37
CA ILE A 365 -4.91 -13.23 -9.62
C ILE A 365 -6.01 -12.99 -10.67
N HIS A 366 -6.81 -11.93 -10.51
CA HIS A 366 -7.88 -11.60 -11.44
C HIS A 366 -7.34 -11.25 -12.84
N GLU A 367 -6.29 -10.44 -12.91
CA GLU A 367 -5.67 -10.05 -14.17
C GLU A 367 -5.08 -11.27 -14.92
N GLU A 368 -4.48 -12.21 -14.19
CA GLU A 368 -4.02 -13.49 -14.76
C GLU A 368 -5.17 -14.34 -15.28
N TYR A 369 -6.27 -14.45 -14.53
CA TYR A 369 -7.48 -15.10 -15.00
C TYR A 369 -8.00 -14.47 -16.31
N VAL A 370 -8.10 -13.13 -16.37
CA VAL A 370 -8.54 -12.44 -17.58
C VAL A 370 -7.61 -12.72 -18.77
N ARG A 371 -6.29 -12.67 -18.57
CA ARG A 371 -5.30 -13.01 -19.62
C ARG A 371 -5.50 -14.43 -20.14
N ASN A 372 -5.66 -15.40 -19.24
CA ASN A 372 -5.79 -16.81 -19.57
C ASN A 372 -7.13 -17.15 -20.22
N GLN A 373 -8.20 -16.43 -19.89
CA GLN A 373 -9.50 -16.55 -20.57
C GLN A 373 -9.47 -15.90 -21.96
N ALA A 374 -8.80 -14.75 -22.10
CA ALA A 374 -8.63 -14.08 -23.40
C ALA A 374 -7.80 -14.94 -24.37
N ALA A 375 -6.75 -15.59 -23.89
CA ALA A 375 -5.94 -16.54 -24.68
C ALA A 375 -6.76 -17.74 -25.19
N ARG A 376 -7.84 -18.10 -24.50
CA ARG A 376 -8.81 -19.13 -24.90
C ARG A 376 -9.93 -18.62 -25.80
N GLY A 377 -9.91 -17.33 -26.18
CA GLY A 377 -10.89 -16.71 -27.07
C GLY A 377 -12.17 -16.22 -26.38
N PHE A 378 -12.24 -16.23 -25.05
CA PHE A 378 -13.36 -15.61 -24.34
C PHE A 378 -13.28 -14.09 -24.39
N THR A 379 -14.43 -13.45 -24.24
CA THR A 379 -14.58 -11.99 -24.28
C THR A 379 -15.50 -11.55 -23.13
N PRO A 380 -15.52 -10.25 -22.77
CA PRO A 380 -16.47 -9.74 -21.78
C PRO A 380 -17.95 -10.05 -22.11
N LEU A 381 -18.28 -10.24 -23.40
CA LEU A 381 -19.62 -10.62 -23.84
C LEU A 381 -19.97 -12.07 -23.52
N THR A 382 -19.00 -12.98 -23.62
CA THR A 382 -19.19 -14.42 -23.36
C THR A 382 -18.87 -14.81 -21.92
N ASN A 383 -18.09 -13.99 -21.23
CA ASN A 383 -17.77 -14.11 -19.82
C ASN A 383 -17.78 -12.71 -19.16
N PRO A 384 -18.88 -12.31 -18.52
CA PRO A 384 -19.02 -10.99 -17.88
C PRO A 384 -18.01 -10.69 -16.76
N SER A 385 -17.27 -11.70 -16.29
CA SER A 385 -16.22 -11.52 -15.30
C SER A 385 -14.93 -10.97 -15.92
N MET A 386 -14.79 -10.98 -17.25
CA MET A 386 -13.60 -10.49 -17.96
C MET A 386 -13.59 -8.97 -18.11
N VAL A 387 -13.73 -8.25 -17.00
CA VAL A 387 -13.70 -6.78 -16.95
C VAL A 387 -12.48 -6.29 -16.16
N PRO A 388 -12.06 -5.03 -16.33
CA PRO A 388 -11.03 -4.43 -15.47
C PRO A 388 -11.38 -4.57 -13.99
N TRP A 389 -10.36 -4.65 -13.13
CA TRP A 389 -10.54 -4.83 -11.68
C TRP A 389 -11.54 -3.83 -11.11
N GLU A 390 -11.47 -2.58 -11.53
CA GLU A 390 -12.30 -1.48 -11.06
C GLU A 390 -13.81 -1.73 -11.30
N GLU A 391 -14.14 -2.38 -12.42
CA GLU A 391 -15.52 -2.71 -12.85
C GLU A 391 -16.02 -4.06 -12.32
N LEU A 392 -15.13 -4.89 -11.76
CA LEU A 392 -15.48 -6.21 -11.25
C LEU A 392 -16.48 -6.09 -10.07
N PRO A 393 -17.58 -6.88 -10.05
CA PRO A 393 -18.51 -6.92 -8.93
C PRO A 393 -17.82 -7.23 -7.60
N GLU A 394 -18.26 -6.58 -6.52
CA GLU A 394 -17.63 -6.66 -5.20
C GLU A 394 -17.57 -8.10 -4.65
N GLU A 395 -18.57 -8.93 -4.95
CA GLU A 395 -18.58 -10.35 -4.57
C GLU A 395 -17.44 -11.14 -5.23
N LEU A 396 -17.09 -10.80 -6.47
CA LEU A 396 -15.98 -11.42 -7.20
C LEU A 396 -14.63 -10.84 -6.78
N LYS A 397 -14.55 -9.54 -6.47
CA LYS A 397 -13.36 -8.95 -5.82
C LYS A 397 -13.07 -9.64 -4.50
N GLU A 398 -14.10 -9.87 -3.69
CA GLU A 398 -13.97 -10.55 -2.40
C GLU A 398 -13.58 -12.02 -2.55
N SER A 399 -14.06 -12.72 -3.58
CA SER A 399 -13.59 -14.08 -3.93
C SER A 399 -12.09 -14.10 -4.23
N ASN A 400 -11.58 -13.14 -5.02
CA ASN A 400 -10.15 -13.03 -5.32
C ASN A 400 -9.33 -12.68 -4.08
N ARG A 401 -9.82 -11.79 -3.21
CA ARG A 401 -9.17 -11.49 -1.92
C ARG A 401 -9.08 -12.72 -1.01
N ARG A 402 -10.15 -13.50 -0.89
CA ARG A 402 -10.12 -14.76 -0.12
C ARG A 402 -9.16 -15.78 -0.70
N GLN A 403 -9.03 -15.84 -2.02
CA GLN A 403 -8.03 -16.67 -2.68
C GLN A 403 -6.59 -16.21 -2.34
N ALA A 404 -6.35 -14.89 -2.35
CA ALA A 404 -5.08 -14.31 -1.93
C ALA A 404 -4.77 -14.61 -0.45
N ASP A 405 -5.75 -14.48 0.43
CA ASP A 405 -5.62 -14.80 1.87
C ASP A 405 -5.23 -16.27 2.09
N HIS A 406 -5.67 -17.18 1.21
CA HIS A 406 -5.42 -18.63 1.30
C HIS A 406 -4.05 -19.05 0.73
N ILE A 407 -3.30 -18.15 0.07
CA ILE A 407 -1.97 -18.46 -0.50
C ILE A 407 -1.03 -19.05 0.55
N GLY A 408 -0.95 -18.44 1.74
CA GLY A 408 -0.05 -18.91 2.81
C GLY A 408 -0.36 -20.34 3.28
N ALA A 409 -1.64 -20.72 3.34
CA ALA A 409 -2.04 -22.07 3.70
C ALA A 409 -1.64 -23.10 2.63
N LYS A 410 -1.83 -22.77 1.34
CA LYS A 410 -1.40 -23.61 0.22
C LYS A 410 0.11 -23.83 0.20
N LEU A 411 0.89 -22.77 0.38
CA LEU A 411 2.36 -22.88 0.41
C LEU A 411 2.84 -23.78 1.55
N ARG A 412 2.28 -23.65 2.75
CA ARG A 412 2.61 -24.53 3.88
C ARG A 412 2.30 -25.99 3.61
N ALA A 413 1.19 -26.28 2.92
CA ALA A 413 0.81 -27.65 2.58
C ALA A 413 1.86 -28.36 1.69
N VAL A 414 2.69 -27.60 0.97
CA VAL A 414 3.79 -28.11 0.13
C VAL A 414 5.17 -27.80 0.71
N GLY A 415 5.26 -27.49 2.01
CA GLY A 415 6.54 -27.20 2.68
C GLY A 415 7.24 -25.94 2.19
N CYS A 416 6.48 -24.99 1.63
CA CYS A 416 6.95 -23.67 1.21
C CYS A 416 6.52 -22.60 2.20
N ASP A 417 7.22 -21.47 2.16
CA ASP A 417 6.85 -20.27 2.88
C ASP A 417 7.25 -18.99 2.14
N ILE A 418 6.83 -17.82 2.64
CA ILE A 418 7.03 -16.52 1.99
C ILE A 418 8.03 -15.70 2.81
N ARG A 419 8.89 -14.89 2.20
CA ARG A 419 9.69 -13.86 2.90
C ARG A 419 9.74 -12.59 2.07
N THR A 420 10.19 -11.49 2.66
CA THR A 420 10.46 -10.26 1.90
C THR A 420 11.43 -10.52 0.75
N LEU A 421 11.18 -9.88 -0.40
CA LEU A 421 12.05 -9.97 -1.57
C LEU A 421 13.33 -9.15 -1.30
N GLU A 422 14.36 -9.83 -0.82
CA GLU A 422 15.68 -9.25 -0.70
C GLU A 422 16.33 -9.22 -2.08
N ASP A 423 16.53 -10.37 -2.72
CA ASP A 423 17.14 -10.46 -4.04
C ASP A 423 16.15 -10.15 -5.17
N TRP A 424 16.27 -8.97 -5.77
CA TRP A 424 15.41 -8.55 -6.89
C TRP A 424 15.64 -9.38 -8.16
N ASP A 425 16.78 -10.08 -8.25
CA ASP A 425 17.13 -11.00 -9.32
C ASP A 425 16.62 -12.43 -9.08
N ALA A 426 16.09 -12.74 -7.89
CA ALA A 426 15.65 -14.09 -7.55
C ALA A 426 14.59 -14.59 -8.55
N GLU A 427 14.89 -15.72 -9.19
CA GLU A 427 13.91 -16.39 -10.04
C GLU A 427 12.75 -16.89 -9.19
N PRO A 428 11.49 -16.72 -9.63
CA PRO A 428 10.35 -17.28 -8.94
C PRO A 428 10.51 -18.80 -8.78
N LEU A 429 10.17 -19.32 -7.60
CA LEU A 429 10.23 -20.75 -7.33
C LEU A 429 9.27 -21.51 -8.25
N SER A 430 9.73 -22.58 -8.88
CA SER A 430 8.87 -23.51 -9.62
C SER A 430 8.38 -24.63 -8.71
N PHE A 431 7.06 -24.87 -8.70
CA PHE A 431 6.45 -25.99 -8.00
C PHE A 431 6.55 -27.28 -8.83
N THR A 432 6.58 -28.44 -8.16
CA THR A 432 6.46 -29.73 -8.84
C THR A 432 5.02 -29.97 -9.29
N PRO A 433 4.77 -30.87 -10.26
CA PRO A 433 3.41 -31.21 -10.69
C PRO A 433 2.50 -31.66 -9.52
N GLU A 434 3.05 -32.41 -8.57
CA GLU A 434 2.32 -32.93 -7.41
C GLU A 434 1.90 -31.82 -6.44
N GLU A 435 2.79 -30.84 -6.25
CA GLU A 435 2.53 -29.66 -5.41
C GLU A 435 1.46 -28.76 -6.04
N VAL A 436 1.53 -28.57 -7.36
CA VAL A 436 0.51 -27.85 -8.11
C VAL A 436 -0.84 -28.53 -7.96
N GLU A 437 -0.91 -29.86 -8.12
CA GLU A 437 -2.16 -30.62 -8.00
C GLU A 437 -2.75 -30.52 -6.59
N LEU A 438 -1.91 -30.64 -5.54
CA LEU A 438 -2.35 -30.50 -4.15
C LEU A 438 -2.95 -29.12 -3.88
N MET A 439 -2.24 -28.05 -4.24
CA MET A 439 -2.70 -26.68 -4.01
C MET A 439 -3.91 -26.31 -4.87
N ALA A 440 -4.03 -26.87 -6.07
CA ALA A 440 -5.19 -26.66 -6.95
C ALA A 440 -6.45 -27.33 -6.36
N ARG A 441 -6.33 -28.57 -5.84
CA ARG A 441 -7.43 -29.22 -5.10
C ARG A 441 -7.85 -28.41 -3.87
N MET A 442 -6.88 -27.84 -3.13
CA MET A 442 -7.16 -26.95 -2.00
C MET A 442 -7.92 -25.69 -2.44
N GLU A 443 -7.60 -25.11 -3.59
CA GLU A 443 -8.32 -23.94 -4.10
C GLU A 443 -9.75 -24.26 -4.50
N HIS A 444 -9.96 -25.38 -5.21
CA HIS A 444 -11.31 -25.82 -5.57
C HIS A 444 -12.16 -26.10 -4.33
N GLN A 445 -11.58 -26.74 -3.31
CA GLN A 445 -12.27 -26.98 -2.04
C GLN A 445 -12.68 -25.65 -1.36
N ARG A 446 -11.76 -24.68 -1.28
CA ARG A 446 -12.04 -23.34 -0.74
C ARG A 446 -13.16 -22.64 -1.53
N TRP A 447 -13.11 -22.71 -2.86
CA TRP A 447 -14.14 -22.15 -3.73
C TRP A 447 -15.51 -22.81 -3.51
N MET A 448 -15.57 -24.14 -3.39
CA MET A 448 -16.81 -24.85 -3.10
C MET A 448 -17.41 -24.44 -1.75
N GLU A 449 -16.58 -24.32 -0.72
CA GLU A 449 -17.00 -23.88 0.61
C GLU A 449 -17.57 -22.46 0.59
N GLU A 450 -16.89 -21.53 -0.10
CA GLU A 450 -17.39 -20.18 -0.33
C GLU A 450 -18.75 -20.18 -1.03
N ARG A 451 -18.86 -20.89 -2.15
CA ARG A 451 -20.09 -20.94 -2.95
C ARG A 451 -21.24 -21.49 -2.13
N ARG A 452 -21.02 -22.56 -1.34
CA ARG A 452 -22.02 -23.11 -0.42
C ARG A 452 -22.41 -22.10 0.66
N ALA A 453 -21.46 -21.37 1.25
CA ALA A 453 -21.74 -20.32 2.22
C ALA A 453 -22.58 -19.17 1.62
N GLU A 454 -22.38 -18.88 0.34
CA GLU A 454 -23.15 -17.90 -0.45
C GLU A 454 -24.48 -18.46 -1.01
N LYS A 455 -24.84 -19.67 -0.60
CA LYS A 455 -26.06 -20.42 -0.96
C LYS A 455 -26.13 -20.81 -2.43
N TRP A 456 -25.00 -20.99 -3.10
CA TRP A 456 -24.95 -21.62 -4.40
C TRP A 456 -25.23 -23.12 -4.29
N VAL A 457 -25.89 -23.67 -5.31
CA VAL A 457 -26.22 -25.09 -5.38
C VAL A 457 -25.74 -25.69 -6.70
N TYR A 458 -25.49 -26.99 -6.67
CA TYR A 458 -25.20 -27.74 -7.89
C TYR A 458 -26.42 -27.76 -8.81
N ALA A 459 -26.21 -27.52 -10.10
CA ALA A 459 -27.16 -27.86 -11.15
C ALA A 459 -26.43 -28.23 -12.44
N PRO A 460 -26.91 -29.25 -13.19
CA PRO A 460 -26.34 -29.57 -14.51
C PRO A 460 -26.64 -28.46 -15.52
N GLY A 461 -25.75 -28.26 -16.49
CA GLY A 461 -25.88 -27.22 -17.52
C GLY A 461 -24.98 -26.00 -17.25
N PRO A 462 -25.21 -24.85 -17.92
CA PRO A 462 -24.39 -23.66 -17.75
C PRO A 462 -24.54 -23.05 -16.35
N LYS A 463 -23.50 -22.36 -15.88
CA LYS A 463 -23.56 -21.54 -14.67
C LYS A 463 -24.63 -20.45 -14.83
N ASP A 464 -25.47 -20.28 -13.81
CA ASP A 464 -26.48 -19.23 -13.72
C ASP A 464 -26.25 -18.43 -12.43
N ALA A 465 -25.85 -17.17 -12.59
CA ALA A 465 -25.52 -16.30 -11.46
C ALA A 465 -26.76 -15.77 -10.73
N GLU A 466 -27.88 -15.57 -11.42
CA GLU A 466 -29.12 -15.09 -10.81
C GLU A 466 -29.75 -16.17 -9.93
N ARG A 467 -29.76 -17.42 -10.42
CA ARG A 467 -30.25 -18.58 -9.68
C ARG A 467 -29.24 -19.16 -8.70
N LYS A 468 -28.00 -18.66 -8.70
CA LYS A 468 -26.88 -19.20 -7.93
C LYS A 468 -26.68 -20.69 -8.14
N THR A 469 -26.70 -21.14 -9.40
CA THR A 469 -26.44 -22.54 -9.75
C THR A 469 -25.18 -22.69 -10.58
N THR A 470 -24.45 -23.78 -10.36
CA THR A 470 -23.22 -24.06 -11.13
C THR A 470 -22.99 -25.57 -11.27
N PRO A 471 -22.51 -26.06 -12.43
CA PRO A 471 -22.18 -27.47 -12.61
C PRO A 471 -20.88 -27.87 -11.90
N TYR A 472 -20.09 -26.90 -11.42
CA TYR A 472 -18.75 -27.14 -10.89
C TYR A 472 -18.72 -27.39 -9.37
N LEU A 473 -19.88 -27.40 -8.69
CA LEU A 473 -19.99 -27.75 -7.27
C LEU A 473 -19.92 -29.28 -7.04
N VAL A 474 -18.85 -29.90 -7.52
CA VAL A 474 -18.60 -31.35 -7.48
C VAL A 474 -17.20 -31.64 -6.92
N PRO A 475 -16.91 -32.85 -6.40
CA PRO A 475 -15.57 -33.25 -5.97
C PRO A 475 -14.51 -33.03 -7.07
N TRP A 476 -13.25 -32.84 -6.67
CA TRP A 476 -12.14 -32.57 -7.60
C TRP A 476 -12.01 -33.62 -8.70
N GLU A 477 -12.23 -34.88 -8.34
CA GLU A 477 -12.12 -36.04 -9.23
C GLU A 477 -13.21 -36.06 -10.31
N GLU A 478 -14.34 -35.39 -10.07
CA GLU A 478 -15.46 -35.28 -11.00
C GLU A 478 -15.42 -33.97 -11.81
N LEU A 479 -14.50 -33.07 -11.49
CA LEU A 479 -14.38 -31.78 -12.14
C LEU A 479 -13.79 -31.92 -13.55
N PRO A 480 -14.38 -31.30 -14.58
CA PRO A 480 -13.83 -31.35 -15.94
C PRO A 480 -12.38 -30.88 -15.97
N GLU A 481 -11.53 -31.56 -16.76
CA GLU A 481 -10.09 -31.29 -16.83
C GLU A 481 -9.79 -29.82 -17.16
N GLU A 482 -10.56 -29.24 -18.07
CA GLU A 482 -10.44 -27.84 -18.49
C GLU A 482 -10.67 -26.86 -17.32
N ILE A 483 -11.54 -27.22 -16.37
CA ILE A 483 -11.85 -26.39 -15.20
C ILE A 483 -10.79 -26.59 -14.12
N ARG A 484 -10.29 -27.82 -13.92
CA ARG A 484 -9.15 -28.09 -13.02
C ARG A 484 -7.91 -27.29 -13.44
N GLU A 485 -7.72 -27.10 -14.74
CA GLU A 485 -6.58 -26.34 -15.24
C GLU A 485 -6.60 -24.86 -14.82
N TYR A 486 -7.77 -24.25 -14.60
CA TYR A 486 -7.86 -22.87 -14.12
C TYR A 486 -7.24 -22.70 -12.72
N ASP A 487 -7.48 -23.66 -11.82
CA ASP A 487 -6.88 -23.67 -10.48
C ASP A 487 -5.37 -23.91 -10.55
N ARG A 488 -4.93 -24.84 -11.40
CA ARG A 488 -3.50 -25.14 -11.60
C ARG A 488 -2.73 -23.97 -12.18
N GLU A 489 -3.28 -23.27 -13.18
CA GLU A 489 -2.68 -22.06 -13.77
C GLU A 489 -2.46 -20.99 -12.70
N THR A 490 -3.49 -20.72 -11.90
CA THR A 490 -3.41 -19.73 -10.83
C THR A 490 -2.35 -20.13 -9.79
N VAL A 491 -2.30 -21.43 -9.43
CA VAL A 491 -1.30 -21.96 -8.48
C VAL A 491 0.12 -21.80 -9.01
N ARG A 492 0.37 -22.12 -10.29
CA ARG A 492 1.70 -21.94 -10.91
C ARG A 492 2.14 -20.48 -10.92
N ALA A 493 1.19 -19.55 -10.99
CA ALA A 493 1.46 -18.11 -11.02
C ALA A 493 1.69 -17.47 -9.62
N ILE A 494 1.36 -18.15 -8.51
CA ILE A 494 1.55 -17.66 -7.13
C ILE A 494 2.94 -17.01 -6.89
N PRO A 495 4.07 -17.64 -7.29
CA PRO A 495 5.40 -17.08 -7.04
C PRO A 495 5.63 -15.77 -7.78
N ALA A 496 5.03 -15.58 -8.96
CA ALA A 496 5.10 -14.34 -9.72
C ALA A 496 4.28 -13.22 -9.06
N PHE A 497 3.05 -13.52 -8.63
CA PHE A 497 2.21 -12.55 -7.91
C PHE A 497 2.88 -12.05 -6.63
N LEU A 498 3.49 -12.97 -5.87
CA LEU A 498 4.24 -12.63 -4.66
C LEU A 498 5.45 -11.76 -4.97
N LYS A 499 6.19 -12.07 -6.05
CA LYS A 499 7.34 -11.25 -6.51
C LYS A 499 6.93 -9.82 -6.84
N GLU A 500 5.82 -9.63 -7.54
CA GLU A 500 5.27 -8.31 -7.84
C GLU A 500 4.89 -7.55 -6.56
N ALA A 501 4.28 -8.24 -5.60
CA ALA A 501 3.95 -7.71 -4.28
C ALA A 501 5.17 -7.46 -3.36
N GLY A 502 6.39 -7.80 -3.79
CA GLY A 502 7.63 -7.59 -3.03
C GLY A 502 8.01 -8.73 -2.08
N PHE A 503 7.55 -9.95 -2.37
CA PHE A 503 7.81 -11.16 -1.61
C PHE A 503 8.44 -12.25 -2.48
N GLN A 504 9.09 -13.22 -1.85
CA GLN A 504 9.63 -14.41 -2.54
C GLN A 504 9.21 -15.67 -1.78
N VAL A 505 8.96 -16.74 -2.53
CA VAL A 505 8.68 -18.07 -1.97
C VAL A 505 10.01 -18.79 -1.71
N TYR A 506 10.12 -19.48 -0.57
CA TYR A 506 11.26 -20.34 -0.25
C TYR A 506 10.79 -21.69 0.31
N ARG A 507 11.64 -22.72 0.19
CA ARG A 507 11.38 -24.05 0.76
C ARG A 507 11.77 -24.10 2.23
N LEU A 508 10.91 -24.63 3.08
CA LEU A 508 11.24 -24.94 4.47
C LEU A 508 12.23 -26.11 4.51
N ARG A 509 13.34 -25.95 5.25
CA ARG A 509 14.30 -27.04 5.43
C ARG A 509 13.71 -28.09 6.39
N GLY A 510 13.33 -29.26 5.86
CA GLY A 510 13.07 -30.48 6.64
C GLY A 510 11.65 -31.05 6.50
N GLY A 511 11.45 -31.91 5.50
CA GLY A 511 10.27 -32.77 5.37
C GLY A 511 10.60 -34.16 4.79
N GLY A 512 11.86 -34.60 4.90
CA GLY A 512 12.32 -35.81 4.24
C GLY A 512 13.67 -36.30 4.74
N GLU A 513 13.78 -36.62 6.03
CA GLU A 513 14.74 -37.61 6.50
C GLU A 513 14.03 -38.50 7.53
N ALA A 514 13.54 -39.64 7.04
CA ALA A 514 13.22 -40.77 7.89
C ALA A 514 14.50 -41.19 8.60
N ALA A 515 14.42 -41.38 9.92
CA ALA A 515 15.48 -41.94 10.73
C ALA A 515 16.01 -43.23 10.07
N GLY A 516 17.26 -43.18 9.60
CA GLY A 516 17.99 -44.37 9.20
C GLY A 516 18.15 -45.30 10.40
N PRO A 517 18.16 -46.64 10.20
CA PRO A 517 18.19 -47.58 11.29
C PRO A 517 19.48 -47.41 12.08
N GLY A 518 19.34 -47.27 13.40
CA GLY A 518 20.46 -47.21 14.33
C GLY A 518 21.38 -48.41 14.14
N GLY A 519 22.59 -48.14 13.67
CA GLY A 519 23.68 -49.09 13.62
C GLY A 519 24.12 -49.44 15.02
N ASP A 520 23.88 -50.69 15.37
CA ASP A 520 24.41 -51.44 16.50
C ASP A 520 25.93 -51.22 16.65
N ARG A 521 26.37 -50.89 17.87
CA ARG A 521 27.77 -51.03 18.31
C ARG A 521 27.78 -51.62 19.70
N GLY A 522 27.72 -52.95 19.74
CA GLY A 522 28.53 -53.72 20.70
C GLY A 522 30.00 -53.69 20.27
N GLY A 523 30.90 -53.60 21.27
CA GLY A 523 32.35 -53.61 21.09
C GLY A 523 33.04 -52.64 22.03
#